data_AF-A0A920NZE0-F1
#
_entry.id   AF-A0A920NZE0-F1
#
_cell.length_a   1.000
_cell.length_b   1.000
_cell.length_c   1.000
_cell.angle_alpha   90.00
_cell.angle_beta   90.00
_cell.angle_gamma   90.00
#
_symmetry.space_group_name_H-M   'P 1'
#
loop_
_entity.id
_entity.type
_entity.pdbx_description
1 polymer ?
#
loop_
_entity_poly.entity_id
_entity_poly.type
_entity_poly.pdbx_seq_one_letter_code
_entity_poly.pdbx_strand_id
1 'polypeptide(L)'
;MLSKMKKYIDVIIPRGGKNLFKKSFRIIQSTYNWALRGALSTYIDKDAELKMAKEIVYNAKLRNTSICGATETILIHKNIVKKFSNPILQELEKNGCKIIGDKILKGYYNGQVYPAKEKDWSTEYLSSIVSVKVVKNSEEAIKHIKNRNYAH
;
A
#
# COMPACT_ATOMS: atom_id res chain seq x y z
N MET A 1 -18.36 2.09 -30.78
CA MET A 1 -17.42 2.24 -29.65
C MET A 1 -16.31 3.19 -30.10
N LEU A 2 -16.14 4.34 -29.42
CA LEU A 2 -15.19 5.41 -29.80
C LEU A 2 -13.76 4.89 -30.03
N SER A 3 -13.36 3.85 -29.31
CA SER A 3 -12.05 3.21 -29.38
C SER A 3 -11.67 2.60 -30.75
N LYS A 4 -12.60 2.47 -31.71
CA LYS A 4 -12.31 2.03 -33.09
C LYS A 4 -12.05 3.18 -34.07
N MET A 5 -12.24 4.43 -33.64
CA MET A 5 -12.14 5.63 -34.49
C MET A 5 -10.71 6.21 -34.49
N LYS A 6 -9.70 5.36 -34.73
CA LYS A 6 -8.27 5.74 -34.72
C LYS A 6 -7.92 6.90 -35.67
N LYS A 7 -8.74 7.15 -36.70
CA LYS A 7 -8.56 8.28 -37.64
C LYS A 7 -8.95 9.65 -37.07
N TYR A 8 -9.66 9.70 -35.94
CA TYR A 8 -10.24 10.93 -35.38
C TYR A 8 -9.93 11.13 -33.90
N ILE A 9 -9.32 10.14 -33.24
CA ILE A 9 -9.06 10.17 -31.80
C ILE A 9 -7.60 9.77 -31.58
N ASP A 10 -6.78 10.77 -31.25
CA ASP A 10 -5.36 10.60 -30.97
C ASP A 10 -5.09 10.11 -29.55
N VAL A 11 -5.95 10.46 -28.59
CA VAL A 11 -5.78 10.12 -27.16
C VAL A 11 -7.09 9.65 -26.54
N ILE A 12 -7.02 8.56 -25.79
CA ILE A 12 -8.11 8.08 -24.92
C ILE A 12 -7.56 7.96 -23.51
N ILE A 13 -8.16 8.68 -22.56
CA ILE A 13 -7.84 8.58 -21.13
C ILE A 13 -8.98 7.85 -20.45
N PRO A 14 -8.89 6.53 -20.22
CA PRO A 14 -9.93 5.82 -19.47
C PRO A 14 -9.93 6.34 -18.03
N ARG A 15 -11.11 6.47 -17.43
CA ARG A 15 -11.28 6.76 -16.00
C ARG A 15 -12.27 5.74 -15.45
N GLY A 16 -11.86 4.93 -14.48
CA GLY A 16 -12.69 3.87 -13.89
C GLY A 16 -11.89 2.66 -13.42
N GLY A 17 -12.57 1.59 -13.04
CA GLY A 17 -11.94 0.40 -12.46
C GLY A 17 -11.08 -0.41 -13.44
N LYS A 18 -10.27 -1.32 -12.88
CA LYS A 18 -9.31 -2.17 -13.62
C LYS A 18 -9.91 -2.86 -14.86
N ASN A 19 -11.17 -3.27 -14.81
CA ASN A 19 -11.84 -3.95 -15.92
C ASN A 19 -12.15 -3.03 -17.10
N LEU A 20 -12.50 -1.76 -16.85
CA LEU A 20 -12.76 -0.77 -17.90
C LEU A 20 -11.47 -0.46 -18.65
N PHE A 21 -10.38 -0.26 -17.91
CA PHE A 21 -9.06 -0.07 -18.49
C PHE A 21 -8.57 -1.28 -19.28
N LYS A 22 -8.67 -2.50 -18.75
CA LYS A 22 -8.27 -3.73 -19.48
C LYS A 22 -9.01 -3.86 -20.82
N LYS A 23 -10.30 -3.49 -20.86
CA LYS A 23 -11.08 -3.47 -22.10
C LYS A 23 -10.60 -2.38 -23.06
N SER A 24 -10.31 -1.17 -22.58
CA SER A 24 -9.78 -0.09 -23.42
C SER A 24 -8.38 -0.39 -23.96
N PHE A 25 -7.50 -0.99 -23.16
CA PHE A 25 -6.11 -1.27 -23.53
C PHE A 25 -5.97 -2.38 -24.58
N ARG A 26 -6.86 -3.39 -24.58
CA ARG A 26 -6.92 -4.39 -25.66
C ARG A 26 -7.24 -3.80 -27.03
N ILE A 27 -7.86 -2.62 -27.06
CA ILE A 27 -8.32 -1.96 -28.29
C ILE A 27 -7.31 -0.89 -28.73
N ILE A 28 -6.65 -0.24 -27.77
CA ILE A 28 -5.66 0.82 -28.00
C ILE A 28 -4.27 0.19 -28.04
N GLN A 29 -3.81 -0.20 -29.23
CA GLN A 29 -2.37 -0.38 -29.48
C GLN A 29 -1.69 0.99 -29.45
N SER A 30 -1.32 1.51 -28.27
CA SER A 30 -0.39 2.64 -28.18
C SER A 30 0.32 2.70 -26.82
N THR A 31 1.62 2.47 -26.85
CA THR A 31 2.70 3.31 -26.29
C THR A 31 2.54 4.02 -24.93
N TYR A 32 1.79 3.49 -23.95
CA TYR A 32 1.79 4.07 -22.61
C TYR A 32 1.75 3.01 -21.49
N ASN A 33 2.79 3.00 -20.66
CA ASN A 33 2.88 2.22 -19.43
C ASN A 33 2.25 3.01 -18.28
N TRP A 34 0.97 2.77 -18.01
CA TRP A 34 0.32 3.31 -16.82
C TRP A 34 0.46 2.32 -15.66
N ALA A 35 0.94 2.79 -14.52
CA ALA A 35 1.08 2.00 -13.31
C ALA A 35 -0.30 1.50 -12.86
N LEU A 36 -0.42 0.19 -12.75
CA LEU A 36 -1.69 -0.54 -12.76
C LEU A 36 -2.14 -0.96 -11.35
N ARG A 37 -1.35 -0.66 -10.31
CA ARG A 37 -1.47 -1.26 -8.97
C ARG A 37 -0.89 -0.35 -7.87
N GLY A 38 -1.76 0.20 -7.04
CA GLY A 38 -1.44 1.08 -5.92
C GLY A 38 -0.98 0.38 -4.65
N ALA A 39 -0.11 -0.62 -4.75
CA ALA A 39 0.45 -1.29 -3.57
C ALA A 39 1.50 -0.40 -2.89
N LEU A 40 1.08 0.76 -2.36
CA LEU A 40 1.96 1.73 -1.75
C LEU A 40 2.48 1.25 -0.40
N SER A 41 3.72 1.60 -0.11
CA SER A 41 4.40 1.23 1.12
C SER A 41 4.84 2.47 1.88
N THR A 42 4.56 2.54 3.18
CA THR A 42 5.06 3.59 4.07
C THR A 42 6.16 3.02 4.95
N TYR A 43 7.35 3.63 4.94
CA TYR A 43 8.48 3.22 5.78
C TYR A 43 8.66 4.20 6.96
N ILE A 44 8.79 3.65 8.16
CA ILE A 44 9.07 4.39 9.40
C ILE A 44 10.49 4.08 9.83
N ASP A 45 11.37 5.06 9.65
CA ASP A 45 12.79 4.98 10.00
C ASP A 45 13.02 5.04 11.53
N LYS A 46 14.18 4.58 11.98
CA LYS A 46 14.60 4.65 13.39
C LYS A 46 14.63 6.07 13.96
N ASP A 47 14.85 7.08 13.11
CA ASP A 47 14.97 8.49 13.52
C ASP A 47 13.64 9.25 13.39
N ALA A 48 12.54 8.55 13.07
CA ALA A 48 11.22 9.14 12.93
C ALA A 48 10.66 9.67 14.27
N GLU A 49 9.89 10.75 14.21
CA GLU A 49 9.11 11.25 15.34
C GLU A 49 7.76 10.51 15.41
N LEU A 50 7.36 10.07 16.60
CA LEU A 50 6.23 9.17 16.80
C LEU A 50 4.90 9.81 16.42
N LYS A 51 4.66 11.06 16.83
CA LYS A 51 3.41 11.77 16.57
C LYS A 51 3.23 11.99 15.06
N MET A 52 4.28 12.45 14.37
CA MET A 52 4.31 12.61 12.92
C MET A 52 4.08 11.27 12.21
N ALA A 53 4.78 10.19 12.61
CA ALA A 53 4.62 8.87 11.99
C ALA A 53 3.19 8.35 12.14
N LYS A 54 2.58 8.55 13.32
CA LYS A 54 1.20 8.19 13.61
C LYS A 54 0.21 8.94 12.69
N GLU A 55 0.31 10.27 12.62
CA GLU A 55 -0.56 11.11 11.78
C GLU A 55 -0.42 10.78 10.28
N ILE A 56 0.81 10.58 9.80
CA ILE A 56 1.07 10.22 8.40
C ILE A 56 0.48 8.85 8.07
N VAL A 57 0.74 7.83 8.89
CA VAL A 57 0.24 6.47 8.64
C VAL A 57 -1.28 6.42 8.66
N TYR A 58 -1.91 7.09 9.63
CA TYR A 58 -3.37 7.16 9.71
C TYR A 58 -3.96 7.75 8.44
N ASN A 59 -3.48 8.93 8.03
CA ASN A 59 -3.97 9.59 6.82
C ASN A 59 -3.66 8.79 5.55
N ALA A 60 -2.47 8.21 5.46
CA ALA A 60 -2.06 7.44 4.30
C ALA A 60 -2.89 6.17 4.13
N LYS A 61 -3.39 5.55 5.22
CA LYS A 61 -4.24 4.36 5.12
C LYS A 61 -5.74 4.65 5.06
N LEU A 62 -6.24 5.50 5.96
CA LEU A 62 -7.68 5.59 6.25
C LEU A 62 -8.38 6.82 5.67
N ARG A 63 -7.65 7.81 5.10
CA ARG A 63 -8.29 8.98 4.46
C ARG A 63 -9.27 8.56 3.36
N ASN A 64 -8.88 7.59 2.55
CA ASN A 64 -9.73 6.96 1.55
C ASN A 64 -9.13 5.60 1.22
N THR A 65 -9.77 4.51 1.64
CA THR A 65 -9.24 3.16 1.45
C THR A 65 -9.50 2.61 0.05
N SER A 66 -10.41 3.21 -0.72
CA SER A 66 -10.83 2.71 -2.04
C SER A 66 -9.98 3.25 -3.20
N ILE A 67 -8.95 4.04 -2.92
CA ILE A 67 -8.03 4.59 -3.93
C ILE A 67 -6.72 3.80 -3.98
N CYS A 68 -6.10 3.76 -5.16
CA CYS A 68 -4.74 3.24 -5.35
C CYS A 68 -3.65 4.06 -4.64
N GLY A 69 -4.01 5.20 -4.04
CA GLY A 69 -3.11 6.06 -3.26
C GLY A 69 -3.02 5.70 -1.77
N ALA A 70 -3.79 4.72 -1.30
CA ALA A 70 -3.75 4.31 0.10
C ALA A 70 -2.52 3.45 0.39
N THR A 71 -1.90 3.62 1.56
CA THR A 71 -0.84 2.72 2.01
C THR A 71 -1.40 1.30 2.18
N GLU A 72 -0.75 0.31 1.59
CA GLU A 72 -1.14 -1.10 1.71
C GLU A 72 -0.16 -1.89 2.57
N THR A 73 1.09 -1.43 2.66
CA THR A 73 2.13 -2.02 3.51
C THR A 73 2.83 -0.96 4.37
N ILE A 74 2.96 -1.19 5.67
CA ILE A 74 3.75 -0.39 6.60
C ILE A 74 5.03 -1.15 6.94
N LEU A 75 6.18 -0.53 6.75
CA LEU A 75 7.49 -1.06 7.08
C LEU A 75 8.01 -0.30 8.31
N ILE A 76 8.28 -1.00 9.41
CA ILE A 76 8.73 -0.39 10.66
C ILE A 76 10.16 -0.83 10.96
N HIS A 77 11.07 0.11 11.19
CA HIS A 77 12.43 -0.21 11.58
C HIS A 77 12.47 -0.94 12.94
N LYS A 78 13.20 -2.06 13.02
CA LYS A 78 13.28 -2.94 14.20
C LYS A 78 13.60 -2.22 15.53
N ASN A 79 14.44 -1.18 15.49
CA ASN A 79 14.85 -0.44 16.70
C ASN A 79 13.71 0.36 17.34
N ILE A 80 12.69 0.75 16.57
CA ILE A 80 11.56 1.56 17.06
C ILE A 80 10.27 0.76 17.21
N VAL A 81 10.22 -0.48 16.70
CA VAL A 81 9.00 -1.30 16.67
C VAL A 81 8.31 -1.39 18.04
N LYS A 82 9.08 -1.57 19.13
CA LYS A 82 8.53 -1.66 20.49
C LYS A 82 7.79 -0.38 20.93
N LYS A 83 8.27 0.79 20.52
CA LYS A 83 7.71 2.10 20.89
C LYS A 83 6.61 2.54 19.92
N PHE A 84 6.70 2.16 18.64
CA PHE A 84 5.85 2.68 17.57
C PHE A 84 4.68 1.77 17.21
N SER A 85 4.80 0.44 17.41
CA SER A 85 3.76 -0.52 17.00
C SER A 85 2.42 -0.21 17.65
N ASN A 86 2.37 -0.10 18.99
CA ASN A 86 1.12 0.07 19.71
C ASN A 86 0.43 1.42 19.41
N PRO A 87 1.08 2.58 19.53
CA PRO A 87 0.40 3.86 19.30
C PRO A 87 -0.16 4.03 17.88
N ILE A 88 0.54 3.50 16.87
CA ILE A 88 0.14 3.62 15.47
C ILE A 88 -0.94 2.60 15.13
N LEU A 89 -0.70 1.32 15.41
CA LEU A 89 -1.59 0.24 14.96
C LEU A 89 -2.88 0.19 15.78
N GLN A 90 -2.87 0.58 17.06
CA GLN A 90 -4.11 0.68 17.85
C GLN A 90 -5.03 1.76 17.31
N GLU A 91 -4.48 2.87 16.80
CA GLU A 91 -5.31 3.90 16.19
C GLU A 91 -5.95 3.40 14.89
N LEU A 92 -5.20 2.69 14.05
CA LEU A 92 -5.75 2.04 12.87
C LEU A 92 -6.83 1.01 13.24
N GLU A 93 -6.56 0.13 14.20
CA GLU A 93 -7.48 -0.92 14.65
C GLU A 93 -8.77 -0.34 15.23
N LYS A 94 -8.68 0.70 16.08
CA LYS A 94 -9.85 1.42 16.63
C LYS A 94 -10.73 2.03 15.54
N ASN A 95 -10.17 2.38 14.39
CA ASN A 95 -10.89 2.91 13.24
C ASN A 95 -11.29 1.82 12.23
N GLY A 96 -11.33 0.55 12.67
CA GLY A 96 -11.81 -0.57 11.87
C GLY A 96 -10.78 -1.11 10.86
N CYS A 97 -9.50 -0.81 11.02
CA CYS A 97 -8.45 -1.35 10.16
C CYS A 97 -7.96 -2.73 10.64
N LYS A 98 -8.03 -3.73 9.76
CA LYS A 98 -7.46 -5.06 10.01
C LYS A 98 -5.95 -5.04 9.82
N ILE A 99 -5.22 -5.46 10.84
CA ILE A 99 -3.75 -5.53 10.81
C ILE A 99 -3.28 -6.94 10.45
N ILE A 100 -2.59 -7.06 9.32
CA ILE A 100 -1.91 -8.28 8.88
C ILE A 100 -0.42 -8.09 9.15
N GLY A 101 0.22 -8.96 9.90
CA GLY A 101 1.58 -8.75 10.38
C GLY A 101 2.49 -9.97 10.28
N ASP A 102 3.80 -9.72 10.23
CA ASP A 102 4.79 -10.77 10.39
C ASP A 102 4.87 -11.29 11.84
N LYS A 103 5.66 -12.37 12.03
CA LYS A 103 5.85 -12.98 13.35
C LYS A 103 6.52 -12.04 14.34
N ILE A 104 7.37 -11.13 13.86
CA ILE A 104 8.12 -10.20 14.71
C ILE A 104 7.14 -9.19 15.30
N LEU A 105 6.29 -8.59 14.47
CA LEU A 105 5.26 -7.63 14.90
C LEU A 105 4.34 -8.22 15.96
N LYS A 106 3.92 -9.48 15.80
CA LYS A 106 3.07 -10.17 16.77
C LYS A 106 3.68 -10.21 18.19
N GLY A 107 5.01 -10.17 18.32
CA GLY A 107 5.69 -10.09 19.62
C GLY A 107 5.72 -8.69 20.24
N TYR A 108 5.41 -7.63 19.49
CA TYR A 108 5.49 -6.24 19.96
C TYR A 108 4.14 -5.51 20.00
N TYR A 109 3.13 -5.99 19.29
CA TYR A 109 1.81 -5.37 19.23
C TYR A 109 0.83 -6.10 20.14
N ASN A 110 0.09 -5.35 20.96
CA ASN A 110 -0.83 -5.91 21.95
C ASN A 110 -2.23 -6.21 21.39
N GLY A 111 -2.58 -5.70 20.21
CA GLY A 111 -3.89 -5.92 19.57
C GLY A 111 -3.92 -7.13 18.63
N GLN A 112 -4.97 -7.25 17.83
CA GLN A 112 -5.17 -8.40 16.96
C GLN A 112 -4.27 -8.32 15.72
N VAL A 113 -3.32 -9.26 15.59
CA VAL A 113 -2.50 -9.43 14.38
C VAL A 113 -2.88 -10.71 13.66
N TYR A 114 -3.28 -10.57 12.39
CA TYR A 114 -3.46 -11.72 11.50
C TYR A 114 -2.13 -12.09 10.84
N PRO A 115 -1.77 -13.38 10.75
CA PRO A 115 -0.48 -13.78 10.18
C PRO A 115 -0.42 -13.44 8.68
N ALA A 116 0.60 -12.70 8.29
CA ALA A 116 0.87 -12.37 6.89
C ALA A 116 1.31 -13.60 6.08
N LYS A 117 0.81 -13.69 4.85
CA LYS A 117 1.24 -14.63 3.81
C LYS A 117 2.07 -13.89 2.77
N GLU A 118 2.80 -14.64 1.94
CA GLU A 118 3.67 -14.05 0.92
C GLU A 118 2.95 -13.14 -0.08
N LYS A 119 1.67 -13.42 -0.34
CA LYS A 119 0.80 -12.60 -1.20
C LYS A 119 0.43 -11.25 -0.59
N ASP A 120 0.37 -11.16 0.74
CA ASP A 120 -0.09 -9.96 1.45
C ASP A 120 0.88 -8.79 1.24
N TRP A 121 2.17 -9.08 1.08
CA TRP A 121 3.22 -8.11 0.75
C TRP A 121 3.10 -7.46 -0.63
N SER A 122 2.23 -7.97 -1.50
CA SER A 122 1.99 -7.43 -2.85
C SER A 122 0.52 -7.14 -3.11
N THR A 123 -0.33 -7.21 -2.08
CA THR A 123 -1.77 -7.07 -2.21
C THR A 123 -2.18 -5.61 -2.06
N GLU A 124 -2.93 -5.12 -3.05
CA GLU A 124 -3.69 -3.88 -2.95
C GLU A 124 -5.09 -4.26 -2.44
N TYR A 125 -5.39 -3.90 -1.20
CA TYR A 125 -6.61 -4.33 -0.51
C TYR A 125 -7.82 -3.49 -0.90
N LEU A 126 -7.62 -2.20 -1.24
CA LEU A 126 -8.70 -1.24 -1.50
C LEU A 126 -9.76 -1.20 -0.37
N SER A 127 -9.32 -1.46 0.86
CA SER A 127 -10.16 -1.61 2.04
C SER A 127 -9.37 -1.23 3.29
N SER A 128 -10.03 -1.19 4.44
CA SER A 128 -9.43 -0.96 5.76
C SER A 128 -8.64 -2.18 6.22
N ILE A 129 -7.64 -2.60 5.45
CA ILE A 129 -6.72 -3.71 5.73
C ILE A 129 -5.30 -3.22 5.41
N VAL A 130 -4.34 -3.49 6.29
CA VAL A 130 -2.95 -3.12 6.05
C VAL A 130 -2.00 -4.24 6.45
N SER A 131 -0.98 -4.45 5.62
CA SER A 131 0.13 -5.34 5.92
C SER A 131 1.21 -4.58 6.69
N VAL A 132 1.83 -5.20 7.70
CA VAL A 132 2.85 -4.57 8.52
C VAL A 132 4.04 -5.51 8.67
N LYS A 133 5.23 -5.02 8.29
CA LYS A 133 6.48 -5.78 8.35
C LYS A 133 7.52 -5.05 9.17
N VAL A 134 8.23 -5.78 10.02
CA VAL A 134 9.40 -5.25 10.73
C VAL A 134 10.64 -5.47 9.86
N VAL A 135 11.38 -4.40 9.60
CA VAL A 135 12.58 -4.42 8.75
C VAL A 135 13.82 -4.03 9.54
N LYS A 136 14.99 -4.55 9.15
CA LYS A 136 16.24 -4.35 9.87
C LYS A 136 16.82 -2.95 9.70
N ASN A 137 16.66 -2.38 8.51
CA ASN A 137 17.24 -1.10 8.09
C ASN A 137 16.49 -0.56 6.84
N SER A 138 16.90 0.62 6.37
CA SER A 138 16.35 1.26 5.17
C SER A 138 16.62 0.47 3.89
N GLU A 139 17.76 -0.22 3.78
CA GLU A 139 18.08 -1.06 2.62
C GLU A 139 17.09 -2.22 2.45
N GLU A 140 16.73 -2.90 3.55
CA GLU A 140 15.70 -3.94 3.53
C GLU A 140 14.34 -3.35 3.14
N ALA A 141 14.01 -2.15 3.63
CA ALA A 141 12.79 -1.46 3.25
C ALA A 141 12.76 -1.17 1.75
N ILE A 142 13.84 -0.61 1.19
CA ILE A 142 14.00 -0.34 -0.23
C ILE A 142 13.89 -1.64 -1.05
N LYS A 143 14.54 -2.72 -0.61
CA LYS A 143 14.46 -4.02 -1.27
C LYS A 143 13.04 -4.58 -1.25
N HIS A 144 12.32 -4.45 -0.14
CA HIS A 144 10.92 -4.83 -0.04
C HIS A 144 10.08 -4.04 -1.04
N ILE A 145 10.21 -2.72 -1.04
CA ILE A 145 9.49 -1.81 -1.93
C ILE A 145 9.78 -2.13 -3.40
N LYS A 146 11.04 -2.26 -3.80
CA LYS A 146 11.43 -2.57 -5.19
C LYS A 146 10.86 -3.90 -5.68
N ASN A 147 10.78 -4.90 -4.81
CA ASN A 147 10.28 -6.22 -5.19
C ASN A 147 8.75 -6.31 -5.22
N ARG A 148 8.03 -5.30 -4.67
CA ARG A 148 6.60 -5.41 -4.35
C ARG A 148 5.74 -4.26 -4.88
N ASN A 149 6.32 -3.09 -5.09
CA ASN A 149 5.64 -1.94 -5.67
C ASN A 149 5.73 -2.01 -7.20
N TYR A 150 4.57 -1.85 -7.83
CA TYR A 150 4.48 -1.65 -9.27
C TYR A 150 4.59 -0.14 -9.54
N ALA A 151 5.82 0.40 -9.44
CA ALA A 151 6.20 1.79 -9.78
C ALA A 151 5.05 2.81 -9.75
N HIS A 152 4.60 3.16 -8.55
CA HIS A 152 3.54 4.14 -8.28
C HIS A 152 4.12 5.37 -7.59
#